data_AF-A0A444QZJ5-F1
#
_entry.id   AF-A0A444QZJ5-F1
#
_cell.length_a   1.000
_cell.length_b   1.000
_cell.length_c   1.000
_cell.angle_alpha   90.00
_cell.angle_beta   90.00
_cell.angle_gamma   90.00
#
_symmetry.space_group_name_H-M   'P 1'
#
loop_
_entity.id
_entity.type
_entity.pdbx_description
1 polymer ?
#
loop_
_entity_poly.entity_id
_entity_poly.type
_entity_poly.pdbx_seq_one_letter_code
_entity_poly.pdbx_strand_id
1 'polypeptide(L)'
;IWQAWVAKKAGQIVGRITAQIDTLHRERYGEDTGHFGMIDAIDDPQVFAALFGAAEAWLKSQGASKISGPFSLNINQESGLLIEGFDTPPCAMMPHGKPWYAAHIEQLGYHKGIDLLAWWMQRADLTFSPALKKLMDQVRKKVTIRCINRQRFAEEMQILREIFNSG
;
A
#
# COMPACT_ATOMS: atom_id res chain seq x y z
N ILE A 1 -0.97 -5.64 -16.48
CA ILE A 1 -2.16 -6.55 -16.57
C ILE A 1 -2.45 -7.13 -15.19
N TRP A 2 -3.68 -7.57 -14.91
CA TRP A 2 -4.03 -8.13 -13.60
C TRP A 2 -5.13 -9.19 -13.71
N GLN A 3 -5.22 -10.04 -12.69
CA GLN A 3 -6.30 -11.00 -12.51
C GLN A 3 -6.72 -11.06 -11.03
N ALA A 4 -7.96 -11.45 -10.77
CA ALA A 4 -8.51 -11.58 -9.43
C ALA A 4 -9.19 -12.93 -9.25
N TRP A 5 -9.18 -13.42 -8.01
CA TRP A 5 -9.83 -14.65 -7.60
C TRP A 5 -10.64 -14.44 -6.33
N VAL A 6 -11.66 -15.28 -6.17
CA VAL A 6 -12.42 -15.42 -4.94
C VAL A 6 -12.41 -16.89 -4.52
N ALA A 7 -12.23 -17.13 -3.22
CA ALA A 7 -12.35 -18.46 -2.65
C ALA A 7 -13.80 -18.70 -2.21
N LYS A 8 -14.32 -19.90 -2.50
CA LYS A 8 -15.65 -20.33 -2.07
C LYS A 8 -15.58 -21.59 -1.20
N LYS A 9 -16.29 -21.58 -0.07
CA LYS A 9 -16.48 -22.75 0.81
C LYS A 9 -17.97 -22.96 0.99
N ALA A 10 -18.47 -24.15 0.65
CA ALA A 10 -19.91 -24.47 0.68
C ALA A 10 -20.80 -23.40 -0.02
N GLY A 11 -20.34 -22.89 -1.16
CA GLY A 11 -21.05 -21.86 -1.93
C GLY A 11 -20.91 -20.43 -1.43
N GLN A 12 -20.34 -20.19 -0.25
CA GLN A 12 -20.10 -18.85 0.30
C GLN A 12 -18.71 -18.32 -0.04
N ILE A 13 -18.60 -17.03 -0.31
CA ILE A 13 -17.31 -16.35 -0.53
C ILE A 13 -16.60 -16.23 0.82
N VAL A 14 -15.38 -16.75 0.89
CA VAL A 14 -14.57 -16.78 2.13
C VAL A 14 -13.22 -16.08 1.99
N GLY A 15 -12.90 -15.57 0.80
CA GLY A 15 -11.76 -14.71 0.60
C GLY A 15 -11.57 -14.27 -0.85
N ARG A 16 -10.59 -13.39 -1.08
CA ARG A 16 -10.23 -12.82 -2.37
C ARG A 16 -8.75 -12.45 -2.42
N ILE A 17 -8.21 -12.38 -3.63
CA ILE A 17 -6.85 -11.91 -3.91
C ILE A 17 -6.77 -11.34 -5.33
N THR A 18 -5.92 -10.35 -5.55
CA THR A 18 -5.49 -9.93 -6.89
C THR A 18 -4.03 -10.31 -7.12
N ALA A 19 -3.69 -10.52 -8.38
CA ALA A 19 -2.32 -10.56 -8.85
C ALA A 19 -2.15 -9.64 -10.05
N GLN A 20 -0.99 -8.99 -10.16
CA GLN A 20 -0.75 -8.01 -11.20
C GLN A 20 0.70 -7.99 -11.67
N ILE A 21 0.85 -7.67 -12.96
CA ILE A 21 2.10 -7.30 -13.60
C ILE A 21 2.08 -5.79 -13.83
N ASP A 22 3.02 -5.10 -13.19
CA ASP A 22 3.31 -3.69 -13.40
C ASP A 22 4.47 -3.58 -14.41
N THR A 23 4.17 -3.07 -15.60
CA THR A 23 5.16 -2.92 -16.67
C THR A 23 6.21 -1.88 -16.33
N LEU A 24 5.82 -0.78 -15.66
CA LEU A 24 6.76 0.28 -15.24
C LEU A 24 7.71 -0.23 -14.15
N HIS A 25 7.20 -1.05 -13.23
CA HIS A 25 8.04 -1.72 -12.25
C HIS A 25 9.02 -2.68 -12.93
N ARG A 26 8.57 -3.49 -13.89
CA ARG A 26 9.44 -4.43 -14.62
C ARG A 26 10.54 -3.71 -15.42
N GLU A 27 10.22 -2.60 -16.07
CA GLU A 27 11.20 -1.77 -16.80
C GLU A 27 12.34 -1.29 -15.89
N ARG A 28 12.05 -1.03 -14.60
CA ARG A 28 13.02 -0.49 -13.65
C ARG A 28 13.73 -1.54 -12.81
N TYR A 29 13.04 -2.62 -12.44
CA TYR A 29 13.50 -3.59 -11.43
C TYR A 29 13.63 -5.03 -11.95
N GLY A 30 13.26 -5.28 -13.21
CA GLY A 30 13.42 -6.56 -13.88
C GLY A 30 12.10 -7.22 -14.28
N GLU A 31 12.13 -7.92 -15.42
CA GLU A 31 10.97 -8.55 -16.05
C GLU A 31 10.40 -9.74 -15.27
N ASP A 32 11.13 -10.26 -14.28
CA ASP A 32 10.76 -11.43 -13.48
C ASP A 32 9.94 -11.07 -12.22
N THR A 33 9.46 -9.83 -12.14
CA THR A 33 8.69 -9.33 -10.99
C THR A 33 7.18 -9.46 -11.19
N GLY A 34 6.47 -9.65 -10.09
CA GLY A 34 5.01 -9.71 -10.02
C GLY A 34 4.52 -9.32 -8.64
N HIS A 35 3.25 -8.92 -8.54
CA HIS A 35 2.70 -8.45 -7.28
C HIS A 35 1.36 -9.11 -6.94
N PHE A 36 1.11 -9.32 -5.65
CA PHE A 36 -0.22 -9.65 -5.14
C PHE A 36 -0.83 -8.46 -4.40
N GLY A 37 -2.15 -8.46 -4.20
CA GLY A 37 -2.86 -7.36 -3.57
C GLY A 37 -4.27 -7.70 -3.16
N MET A 38 -4.97 -6.72 -2.57
CA MET A 38 -6.39 -6.80 -2.18
C MET A 38 -6.76 -8.12 -1.45
N ILE A 39 -5.81 -8.66 -0.68
CA ILE A 39 -5.98 -9.91 0.06
C ILE A 39 -6.94 -9.69 1.22
N ASP A 40 -7.99 -10.51 1.27
CA ASP A 40 -8.98 -10.51 2.33
C ASP A 40 -9.54 -11.92 2.46
N ALA A 41 -9.53 -12.52 3.65
CA ALA A 41 -9.97 -13.89 3.86
C ALA A 41 -10.31 -14.17 5.32
N ILE A 42 -11.19 -15.16 5.55
CA ILE A 42 -11.43 -15.69 6.89
C ILE A 42 -10.15 -16.31 7.47
N ASP A 43 -10.12 -16.50 8.79
CA ASP A 43 -9.01 -17.14 9.52
C ASP A 43 -8.95 -18.65 9.24
N ASP A 44 -8.52 -19.02 8.03
CA ASP A 44 -8.40 -20.39 7.55
C ASP A 44 -7.17 -20.51 6.64
N PRO A 45 -6.12 -21.25 7.05
CA PRO A 45 -4.88 -21.36 6.28
C PRO A 45 -5.11 -22.02 4.90
N GLN A 46 -6.14 -22.86 4.76
CA GLN A 46 -6.46 -23.48 3.47
C GLN A 46 -7.02 -22.46 2.47
N VAL A 47 -7.75 -21.44 2.97
CA VAL A 47 -8.26 -20.36 2.12
C VAL A 47 -7.10 -19.50 1.60
N PHE A 48 -6.15 -19.15 2.46
CA PHE A 48 -4.94 -18.44 2.05
C PHE A 48 -4.13 -19.25 1.04
N ALA A 49 -3.84 -20.53 1.32
CA ALA A 49 -3.11 -21.39 0.41
C ALA A 49 -3.78 -21.50 -0.98
N ALA A 50 -5.11 -21.62 -1.03
CA ALA A 50 -5.84 -21.69 -2.29
C ALA A 50 -5.78 -20.38 -3.09
N LEU A 51 -5.94 -19.24 -2.42
CA LEU A 51 -5.88 -17.91 -3.04
C LEU A 51 -4.47 -17.61 -3.57
N PHE A 52 -3.45 -17.79 -2.74
CA PHE A 52 -2.07 -17.55 -3.13
C PHE A 52 -1.60 -18.52 -4.20
N GLY A 53 -1.93 -19.81 -4.11
CA GLY A 53 -1.58 -20.77 -5.15
C GLY A 53 -2.15 -20.39 -6.52
N ALA A 54 -3.38 -19.87 -6.59
CA ALA A 54 -3.96 -19.37 -7.83
C ALA A 54 -3.24 -18.12 -8.37
N ALA A 55 -2.97 -17.15 -7.49
CA ALA A 55 -2.26 -15.93 -7.83
C ALA A 55 -0.82 -16.21 -8.31
N GLU A 56 -0.08 -17.05 -7.59
CA GLU A 56 1.30 -17.43 -7.89
C GLU A 56 1.40 -18.22 -9.20
N ALA A 57 0.50 -19.18 -9.41
CA ALA A 57 0.47 -19.94 -10.67
C ALA A 57 0.25 -19.01 -11.87
N TRP A 58 -0.64 -18.03 -11.73
CA TRP A 58 -0.85 -17.03 -12.76
C TRP A 58 0.38 -16.14 -12.95
N LEU A 59 0.93 -15.57 -11.87
CA LEU A 59 2.13 -14.73 -11.93
C LEU A 59 3.31 -15.46 -12.60
N LYS A 60 3.51 -16.73 -12.25
CA LYS A 60 4.52 -17.60 -12.86
C LYS A 60 4.27 -17.79 -14.35
N SER A 61 3.02 -17.98 -14.78
CA SER A 61 2.66 -18.04 -16.20
C SER A 61 2.95 -16.75 -16.96
N GLN A 62 3.00 -15.61 -16.26
CA GLN A 62 3.39 -14.29 -16.78
C GLN A 62 4.91 -14.02 -16.65
N GLY A 63 5.71 -15.05 -16.34
CA GLY A 63 7.16 -14.97 -16.23
C GLY A 63 7.68 -14.41 -14.91
N ALA A 64 6.82 -14.23 -13.89
CA ALA A 64 7.29 -13.77 -12.58
C ALA A 64 7.95 -14.91 -11.79
N SER A 65 9.11 -14.64 -11.20
CA SER A 65 9.81 -15.49 -10.22
C SER A 65 9.94 -14.80 -8.86
N LYS A 66 9.79 -13.47 -8.82
CA LYS A 66 9.83 -12.64 -7.61
C LYS A 66 8.46 -12.03 -7.39
N ILE A 67 7.80 -12.41 -6.30
CA ILE A 67 6.46 -11.95 -5.97
C ILE A 67 6.53 -11.08 -4.71
N SER A 68 5.97 -9.87 -4.76
CA SER A 68 5.93 -8.96 -3.61
C SER A 68 4.55 -8.33 -3.43
N GLY A 69 4.24 -7.91 -2.21
CA GLY A 69 2.94 -7.34 -1.89
C GLY A 69 2.68 -7.29 -0.39
N PRO A 70 1.46 -6.91 0.01
CA PRO A 70 0.35 -6.56 -0.89
C PRO A 70 0.47 -5.15 -1.49
N PHE A 71 0.09 -5.02 -2.76
CA PHE A 71 -0.17 -3.75 -3.45
C PHE A 71 -1.55 -3.82 -4.10
N SER A 72 -2.48 -2.94 -3.72
CA SER A 72 -3.80 -2.87 -4.34
C SER A 72 -3.69 -2.28 -5.75
N LEU A 73 -3.36 -3.11 -6.74
CA LEU A 73 -3.19 -2.79 -8.17
C LEU A 73 -2.01 -1.88 -8.53
N ASN A 74 -1.72 -0.83 -7.78
CA ASN A 74 -0.53 0.01 -7.95
C ASN A 74 -0.04 0.58 -6.61
N ILE A 75 1.20 1.07 -6.59
CA ILE A 75 1.87 1.57 -5.39
C ILE A 75 1.24 2.84 -4.79
N ASN A 76 0.46 3.59 -5.58
CA ASN A 76 -0.20 4.81 -5.12
C ASN A 76 -1.57 4.54 -4.47
N GLN A 77 -2.01 3.28 -4.44
CA GLN A 77 -3.15 2.85 -3.65
C GLN A 77 -2.67 2.32 -2.28
N GLU A 78 -3.40 1.38 -1.73
CA GLU A 78 -3.05 0.65 -0.53
C GLU A 78 -1.82 -0.23 -0.76
N SER A 79 -0.80 -0.06 0.09
CA SER A 79 0.43 -0.85 0.08
C SER A 79 0.77 -1.34 1.48
N GLY A 80 1.32 -2.54 1.53
CA GLY A 80 1.74 -3.20 2.75
C GLY A 80 0.59 -3.82 3.55
N LEU A 81 1.00 -4.55 4.57
CA LEU A 81 0.13 -5.30 5.45
C LEU A 81 0.30 -4.77 6.87
N LEU A 82 -0.81 -4.49 7.55
CA LEU A 82 -0.77 -4.18 8.97
C LEU A 82 -0.34 -5.43 9.74
N ILE A 83 0.80 -5.36 10.42
CA ILE A 83 1.32 -6.45 11.26
C ILE A 83 1.37 -6.07 12.75
N GLU A 84 1.36 -4.78 13.07
CA GLU A 84 1.38 -4.21 14.42
C GLU A 84 0.49 -2.96 14.47
N GLY A 85 -0.07 -2.61 15.64
CA GLY A 85 -0.89 -1.40 15.81
C GLY A 85 -2.40 -1.56 15.55
N PHE A 86 -2.94 -2.79 15.68
CA PHE A 86 -4.38 -3.09 15.51
C PHE A 86 -5.31 -2.37 16.51
N ASP A 87 -4.75 -1.80 17.57
CA ASP A 87 -5.43 -0.99 18.59
C ASP A 87 -5.68 0.47 18.14
N THR A 88 -5.10 0.87 17.01
CA THR A 88 -5.34 2.19 16.40
C THR A 88 -6.46 2.12 15.36
N PRO A 89 -7.27 3.21 15.20
CA PRO A 89 -8.32 3.23 14.19
C PRO A 89 -7.73 3.22 12.77
N PRO A 90 -8.46 2.67 11.77
CA PRO A 90 -8.03 2.70 10.39
C PRO A 90 -7.91 4.15 9.88
N CYS A 91 -6.86 4.40 9.11
CA CYS A 91 -6.60 5.68 8.46
C CYS A 91 -6.83 5.57 6.95
N ALA A 92 -7.24 6.68 6.33
CA ALA A 92 -7.42 6.72 4.87
C ALA A 92 -6.13 6.31 4.15
N MET A 93 -6.27 5.44 3.14
CA MET A 93 -5.16 4.88 2.35
C MET A 93 -4.16 4.01 3.14
N MET A 94 -4.46 3.65 4.39
CA MET A 94 -3.65 2.72 5.17
C MET A 94 -4.42 1.40 5.35
N PRO A 95 -3.93 0.29 4.78
CA PRO A 95 -4.55 -1.03 4.96
C PRO A 95 -4.70 -1.37 6.43
N HIS A 96 -5.90 -1.77 6.84
CA HIS A 96 -6.21 -2.24 8.20
C HIS A 96 -6.74 -3.67 8.12
N GLY A 97 -5.86 -4.57 7.70
CA GLY A 97 -6.13 -6.00 7.57
C GLY A 97 -6.43 -6.67 8.91
N LYS A 98 -6.76 -7.96 8.88
CA LYS A 98 -7.03 -8.71 10.11
C LYS A 98 -5.74 -9.26 10.73
N PRO A 99 -5.67 -9.45 12.06
CA PRO A 99 -4.45 -9.88 12.76
C PRO A 99 -3.85 -11.20 12.27
N TRP A 100 -4.67 -12.09 11.73
CA TRP A 100 -4.20 -13.40 11.24
C TRP A 100 -3.49 -13.33 9.87
N TYR A 101 -3.60 -12.22 9.12
CA TYR A 101 -3.13 -12.17 7.73
C TYR A 101 -1.62 -12.37 7.65
N ALA A 102 -0.86 -11.73 8.54
CA ALA A 102 0.60 -11.83 8.56
C ALA A 102 1.04 -13.28 8.75
N ALA A 103 0.51 -13.95 9.77
CA ALA A 103 0.86 -15.34 10.09
C ALA A 103 0.53 -16.30 8.94
N HIS A 104 -0.64 -16.18 8.31
CA HIS A 104 -1.01 -17.05 7.17
C HIS A 104 -0.13 -16.78 5.94
N ILE A 105 0.22 -15.53 5.68
CA ILE A 105 1.10 -15.18 4.54
C ILE A 105 2.52 -15.71 4.78
N GLU A 106 3.04 -15.58 6.00
CA GLU A 106 4.36 -16.11 6.38
C GLU A 106 4.42 -17.64 6.29
N GLN A 107 3.34 -18.35 6.64
CA GLN A 107 3.23 -19.80 6.50
C GLN A 107 3.34 -20.29 5.04
N LEU A 108 3.04 -19.42 4.08
CA LEU A 108 3.20 -19.70 2.65
C LEU A 108 4.63 -19.45 2.14
N GLY A 109 5.56 -19.06 3.02
CA GLY A 109 6.96 -18.81 2.68
C GLY A 109 7.25 -17.36 2.26
N TYR A 110 6.30 -16.44 2.41
CA TYR A 110 6.59 -15.02 2.26
C TYR A 110 7.38 -14.51 3.45
N HIS A 111 8.24 -13.53 3.19
CA HIS A 111 9.05 -12.88 4.21
C HIS A 111 8.88 -11.38 4.12
N LYS A 112 9.12 -10.71 5.25
CA LYS A 112 9.07 -9.25 5.34
C LYS A 112 10.02 -8.61 4.33
N GLY A 113 9.48 -7.73 3.48
CA GLY A 113 10.26 -6.99 2.49
C GLY A 113 10.79 -5.66 3.02
N ILE A 114 9.89 -4.77 3.47
CA ILE A 114 10.23 -3.46 4.02
C ILE A 114 9.22 -3.05 5.10
N ASP A 115 9.65 -2.23 6.04
CA ASP A 115 8.80 -1.57 7.02
C ASP A 115 8.11 -0.33 6.45
N LEU A 116 6.78 -0.29 6.55
CA LEU A 116 5.98 0.91 6.31
C LEU A 116 5.50 1.44 7.66
N LEU A 117 6.17 2.48 8.16
CA LEU A 117 5.89 3.04 9.47
C LEU A 117 4.80 4.11 9.40
N ALA A 118 3.84 4.00 10.30
CA ALA A 118 2.83 5.03 10.50
C ALA A 118 2.95 5.63 11.90
N TRP A 119 2.77 6.95 11.99
CA TRP A 119 2.90 7.69 13.23
C TRP A 119 1.56 8.33 13.57
N TRP A 120 1.04 7.99 14.74
CA TRP A 120 -0.10 8.71 15.31
C TRP A 120 0.42 9.88 16.13
N MET A 121 0.04 11.10 15.75
CA MET A 121 0.51 12.31 16.41
C MET A 121 -0.62 13.30 16.57
N GLN A 122 -0.86 13.76 17.80
CA GLN A 122 -1.79 14.84 18.03
C GLN A 122 -1.06 16.19 17.91
N ARG A 123 -1.71 17.17 17.30
CA ARG A 123 -1.14 18.52 17.17
C ARG A 123 -0.82 19.15 18.53
N ALA A 124 -1.54 18.79 19.59
CA ALA A 124 -1.31 19.28 20.94
C ALA A 124 0.02 18.77 21.53
N ASP A 125 0.51 17.62 21.08
CA ASP A 125 1.75 17.00 21.56
C ASP A 125 3.00 17.61 20.89
N LEU A 126 2.80 18.42 19.84
CA LEU A 126 3.88 19.06 19.10
C LEU A 126 4.52 20.18 19.91
N THR A 127 5.73 19.92 20.40
CA THR A 127 6.60 20.93 21.00
C THR A 127 7.84 21.13 20.13
N PHE A 128 8.11 22.39 19.80
CA PHE A 128 9.28 22.77 18.98
C PHE A 128 10.26 23.57 19.84
N SER A 129 11.54 23.24 19.74
CA SER A 129 12.61 23.99 20.40
C SER A 129 12.65 25.45 19.90
N PRO A 130 13.15 26.41 20.70
CA PRO A 130 13.28 27.80 20.26
C PRO A 130 14.08 27.95 18.96
N ALA A 131 15.13 27.15 18.79
CA ALA A 131 15.94 27.13 17.57
C ALA A 131 15.14 26.70 16.34
N LEU A 132 14.35 25.62 16.47
CA LEU A 132 13.51 25.12 15.37
C LEU A 132 12.40 26.12 15.02
N LYS A 133 11.76 26.75 16.02
CA LYS A 133 10.77 27.82 15.80
C LYS A 133 11.37 28.97 14.99
N LYS A 134 12.56 29.46 15.38
CA LYS A 134 13.26 30.53 14.65
C LYS A 134 13.55 30.14 13.20
N LEU A 135 13.94 28.89 12.95
CA LEU A 135 14.17 28.39 11.59
C LEU A 135 12.87 28.34 10.78
N MET A 136 11.78 27.82 11.36
CA MET A 136 10.45 27.79 10.72
C MET A 136 9.99 29.20 10.33
N ASP A 137 10.18 30.19 11.20
CA ASP A 137 9.80 31.59 10.92
C ASP A 137 10.60 32.21 9.78
N GLN A 138 11.87 31.83 9.61
CA GLN A 138 12.69 32.28 8.47
C GLN A 138 12.24 31.63 7.15
N VAL A 139 11.93 30.34 7.17
CA VAL A 139 11.45 29.61 5.98
C VAL A 139 10.09 30.12 5.53
N ARG A 140 9.18 30.43 6.48
CA ARG A 140 7.85 31.00 6.18
C ARG A 140 7.88 32.34 5.44
N LYS A 141 9.00 33.07 5.47
CA LYS A 141 9.17 34.30 4.68
C LYS A 141 9.46 34.02 3.20
N LYS A 142 9.92 32.81 2.86
CA LYS A 142 10.33 32.40 1.52
C LYS A 142 9.31 31.49 0.83
N VAL A 143 8.45 30.83 1.60
CA VAL A 143 7.49 29.82 1.12
C VAL A 143 6.10 30.17 1.60
N THR A 144 5.16 30.27 0.66
CA THR A 144 3.73 30.45 0.95
C THR A 144 3.02 29.11 0.90
N ILE A 145 2.43 28.69 2.02
CA ILE A 145 1.54 27.53 2.09
C ILE A 145 0.10 28.05 1.99
N ARG A 146 -0.66 27.55 1.02
CA ARG A 146 -2.05 27.95 0.79
C ARG A 146 -2.93 26.75 0.52
N CYS A 147 -4.23 26.87 0.80
CA CYS A 147 -5.22 25.92 0.36
C CYS A 147 -5.38 25.96 -1.17
N ILE A 148 -5.84 24.85 -1.75
CA ILE A 148 -6.23 24.75 -3.16
C ILE A 148 -7.37 25.74 -3.44
N ASN A 149 -7.25 26.56 -4.48
CA ASN A 149 -8.35 27.39 -4.95
C ASN A 149 -9.33 26.55 -5.79
N ARG A 150 -10.47 26.19 -5.20
CA ARG A 150 -11.49 25.37 -5.88
C ARG A 150 -12.10 26.03 -7.12
N GLN A 151 -12.03 27.35 -7.26
CA GLN A 151 -12.53 28.05 -8.46
C GLN A 151 -11.61 27.87 -9.67
N ARG A 152 -10.33 27.55 -9.45
CA ARG A 152 -9.31 27.32 -10.49
C ARG A 152 -8.82 25.87 -10.48
N PHE A 153 -9.74 24.93 -10.21
CA PHE A 153 -9.38 23.55 -9.91
C PHE A 153 -8.50 22.89 -10.98
N ALA A 154 -8.80 23.07 -12.27
CA ALA A 154 -8.01 22.48 -13.35
C ALA A 154 -6.54 22.95 -13.35
N GLU A 155 -6.31 24.24 -13.12
CA GLU A 155 -4.96 24.80 -13.04
C GLU A 155 -4.24 24.35 -11.78
N GLU A 156 -4.94 24.31 -10.64
CA GLU A 156 -4.38 23.79 -9.39
C GLU A 156 -3.96 22.32 -9.53
N MET A 157 -4.71 21.50 -10.28
CA MET A 157 -4.31 20.11 -10.54
C MET A 157 -3.04 20.02 -11.39
N GLN A 158 -2.84 20.94 -12.34
CA GLN A 158 -1.58 20.99 -13.10
C GLN A 158 -0.40 21.38 -12.21
N ILE A 159 -0.57 22.40 -11.37
CA ILE A 159 0.46 22.82 -10.40
C ILE A 159 0.82 21.66 -9.46
N LEU A 160 -0.18 20.94 -8.91
CA LEU A 160 0.07 19.79 -8.05
C LEU A 160 0.81 18.67 -8.78
N ARG A 161 0.44 18.39 -10.04
CA ARG A 161 1.11 17.37 -10.88
C ARG A 161 2.57 17.74 -11.13
N GLU A 162 2.85 19.00 -11.45
CA GLU A 162 4.22 19.50 -11.66
C GLU A 162 5.06 19.37 -10.39
N ILE A 163 4.52 19.79 -9.24
CA ILE A 163 5.20 19.65 -7.94
C ILE A 163 5.49 18.18 -7.65
N PHE A 164 4.51 17.28 -7.83
CA PHE A 164 4.64 15.85 -7.55
C PHE A 164 5.72 15.18 -8.43
N ASN A 165 5.79 15.55 -9.70
CA ASN A 165 6.76 14.96 -10.65
C ASN A 165 8.13 15.64 -10.63
N SER A 166 8.32 16.70 -9.82
CA SER A 166 9.59 17.45 -9.77
C SER A 166 10.63 16.87 -8.80
N GLY A 167 10.25 15.85 -8.02
CA GLY A 167 11.13 15.11 -7.10
C GLY A 167 11.67 13.83 -7.70
#